data_AF-A0AAW5CU75-F1
#
_entry.id   AF-A0AAW5CU75-F1
#
_cell.length_a   1.000
_cell.length_b   1.000
_cell.length_c   1.000
_cell.angle_alpha   90.00
_cell.angle_beta   90.00
_cell.angle_gamma   90.00
#
_symmetry.space_group_name_H-M   'P 1'
#
loop_
_entity.id
_entity.type
_entity.pdbx_description
1 polymer ?
#
loop_
_entity_poly.entity_id
_entity_poly.type
_entity_poly.pdbx_seq_one_letter_code
_entity_poly.pdbx_strand_id
1 'polypeptide(L)'
;MHPYFNHIQLGYFGFVPFLACIAWTLMTGVSSDVLHAFQFYSLGILAFMAGSLWRAGEQTYKQAILAVIVVIPYPLLSIAAPQWLLLYLAIAYWLVYFIERSSSRWGDYHKDYQKMRTVLTSLVFVSHLFMIAQALELNA
;
A
#
# COMPACT_ATOMS: atom_id res chain seq x y z
N MET A 1 -8.24 -1.31 28.20
CA MET A 1 -7.86 -0.85 26.84
C MET A 1 -8.21 -1.95 25.86
N HIS A 2 -8.83 -1.60 24.72
CA HIS A 2 -9.21 -2.58 23.71
C HIS A 2 -7.94 -3.08 22.99
N PRO A 3 -7.71 -4.40 22.85
CA PRO A 3 -6.44 -4.95 22.34
C PRO A 3 -6.07 -4.49 20.92
N TYR A 4 -7.05 -4.04 20.14
CA TYR A 4 -6.85 -3.55 18.77
C TYR A 4 -6.46 -2.07 18.68
N PHE A 5 -6.56 -1.31 19.77
CA PHE A 5 -6.34 0.15 19.74
C PHE A 5 -4.92 0.50 19.28
N ASN A 6 -3.91 -0.17 19.83
CA ASN A 6 -2.50 0.05 19.47
C ASN A 6 -2.22 -0.33 18.01
N HIS A 7 -2.75 -1.46 17.55
CA HIS A 7 -2.61 -1.88 16.15
C HIS A 7 -3.25 -0.88 15.18
N ILE A 8 -4.39 -0.30 15.55
CA ILE A 8 -5.07 0.70 14.72
C ILE A 8 -4.24 1.97 14.61
N GLN A 9 -3.71 2.47 15.73
CA GLN A 9 -2.84 3.65 15.74
C GLN A 9 -1.58 3.43 14.90
N LEU A 10 -0.92 2.28 15.05
CA LEU A 10 0.24 1.91 14.24
C LEU A 10 -0.08 1.86 12.75
N GLY A 11 -1.25 1.35 12.38
CA GLY A 11 -1.73 1.37 10.99
C GLY A 11 -1.81 2.79 10.41
N TYR A 12 -2.36 3.74 11.16
CA TYR A 12 -2.42 5.15 10.74
C TYR A 12 -1.04 5.83 10.73
N PHE A 13 -0.13 5.48 11.64
CA PHE A 13 1.26 5.97 11.57
C PHE A 13 1.97 5.52 10.30
N GLY A 14 1.67 4.32 9.80
CA GLY A 14 2.13 3.85 8.50
C GLY A 14 1.64 4.69 7.30
N PHE A 15 0.63 5.54 7.49
CA PHE A 15 0.17 6.45 6.44
C PHE A 15 0.85 7.83 6.47
N VAL A 16 1.54 8.18 7.57
CA VAL A 16 2.16 9.50 7.74
C VAL A 16 3.19 9.83 6.64
N PRO A 17 4.07 8.91 6.19
CA PRO A 17 5.03 9.25 5.14
C PRO A 17 4.39 9.51 3.77
N PHE A 18 3.22 8.92 3.48
CA PHE A 18 2.45 9.26 2.28
C PHE A 18 1.98 10.72 2.34
N LEU A 19 1.43 11.14 3.49
CA LEU A 19 1.01 12.53 3.71
C LEU A 19 2.18 13.50 3.66
N ALA A 20 3.34 13.12 4.20
CA ALA A 20 4.54 13.95 4.16
C ALA A 20 5.02 14.19 2.72
N CYS A 21 5.00 13.17 1.87
CA CYS A 21 5.34 13.32 0.45
C CYS A 21 4.34 14.23 -0.28
N ILE A 22 3.04 14.07 -0.04
CA ILE A 22 2.00 14.93 -0.62
C ILE A 22 2.20 16.38 -0.17
N ALA A 23 2.40 16.61 1.13
CA ALA A 23 2.63 17.94 1.67
C ALA A 23 3.89 18.58 1.07
N TRP A 24 4.98 17.81 0.95
CA TRP A 24 6.20 18.28 0.29
C TRP A 24 5.89 18.70 -1.16
N THR A 25 5.25 17.85 -1.95
CA THR A 25 4.88 18.19 -3.33
C THR A 25 4.03 19.46 -3.41
N LEU A 26 3.04 19.63 -2.54
CA LEU A 26 2.19 20.82 -2.52
C LEU A 26 2.93 22.10 -2.10
N MET A 27 3.97 21.98 -1.27
CA MET A 27 4.74 23.13 -0.78
C MET A 27 5.85 23.56 -1.73
N THR A 28 6.50 22.62 -2.41
CA THR A 28 7.71 22.90 -3.22
C THR A 28 7.56 22.60 -4.70
N GLY A 29 6.40 22.10 -5.12
CA GLY A 29 6.21 21.52 -6.45
C GLY A 29 6.70 20.07 -6.53
N VAL A 30 6.39 19.42 -7.64
CA VAL A 30 6.82 18.04 -7.92
C VAL A 30 8.32 17.98 -8.25
N SER A 31 9.00 16.98 -7.70
CA SER A 31 10.38 16.65 -8.01
C SER A 31 10.58 15.13 -8.08
N SER A 32 11.66 14.69 -8.74
CA SER A 32 12.03 13.28 -8.79
C SER A 32 12.26 12.69 -7.40
N ASP A 33 12.82 13.47 -6.48
CA ASP A 33 13.16 13.01 -5.13
C ASP A 33 11.91 12.66 -4.31
N VAL A 34 10.88 13.51 -4.38
CA VAL A 34 9.61 13.25 -3.67
C VAL A 34 8.87 12.05 -4.28
N LEU A 35 8.92 11.91 -5.61
CA LEU A 35 8.34 10.74 -6.29
C LEU A 35 9.06 9.44 -5.88
N HIS A 36 10.39 9.43 -5.88
CA HIS A 36 11.17 8.27 -5.45
C HIS A 36 10.94 7.94 -3.97
N ALA A 37 10.91 8.95 -3.09
CA ALA A 37 10.61 8.75 -1.67
C ALA A 37 9.23 8.09 -1.47
N PHE A 38 8.20 8.59 -2.17
CA PHE A 38 6.86 8.02 -2.13
C PHE A 38 6.84 6.57 -2.64
N GLN A 39 7.49 6.31 -3.78
CA GLN A 39 7.55 4.98 -4.40
C GLN A 39 8.26 3.96 -3.51
N PHE A 40 9.44 4.29 -2.97
CA PHE A 40 10.19 3.39 -2.11
C PHE A 40 9.44 3.06 -0.82
N TYR A 41 8.83 4.06 -0.19
CA TYR A 41 8.01 3.82 0.99
C TYR A 41 6.81 2.94 0.66
N SER A 42 6.13 3.22 -0.45
CA SER A 42 4.95 2.47 -0.89
C SER A 42 5.28 1.01 -1.23
N LEU A 43 6.42 0.74 -1.88
CA LEU A 43 6.93 -0.61 -2.12
C LEU A 43 7.17 -1.35 -0.80
N GLY A 44 7.80 -0.68 0.18
CA GLY A 44 8.06 -1.25 1.50
C GLY A 44 6.79 -1.62 2.26
N ILE A 45 5.82 -0.70 2.31
CA ILE A 45 4.53 -0.96 2.97
C ILE A 45 3.75 -2.07 2.26
N LEU A 46 3.72 -2.08 0.92
CA LEU A 46 3.04 -3.13 0.18
C LEU A 46 3.68 -4.50 0.44
N ALA A 47 5.02 -4.58 0.48
CA ALA A 47 5.73 -5.83 0.80
C ALA A 47 5.45 -6.30 2.23
N PHE A 48 5.44 -5.36 3.19
CA PHE A 48 5.07 -5.65 4.58
C PHE A 48 3.65 -6.21 4.70
N MET A 49 2.68 -5.58 4.04
CA MET A 49 1.28 -6.04 4.05
C MET A 49 1.12 -7.38 3.32
N ALA A 50 1.75 -7.56 2.17
CA ALA A 50 1.75 -8.82 1.45
C ALA A 50 2.36 -9.95 2.29
N GLY A 51 3.45 -9.67 3.01
CA GLY A 51 4.07 -10.60 3.96
C GLY A 51 3.15 -10.97 5.13
N SER A 52 2.30 -10.04 5.61
CA SER A 52 1.32 -10.36 6.66
C SER A 52 0.26 -11.38 6.23
N LEU A 53 0.08 -11.59 4.92
CA LEU A 53 -0.78 -12.65 4.39
C LEU A 53 -0.11 -14.02 4.44
N TRP A 54 1.22 -14.10 4.63
CA TRP A 54 1.95 -15.37 4.67
C TRP A 54 1.73 -16.05 6.02
N ARG A 55 0.82 -17.01 6.03
CA ARG A 55 0.39 -17.69 7.26
C ARG A 55 0.77 -19.16 7.18
N ALA A 56 2.00 -19.45 7.60
CA ALA A 56 2.55 -20.80 7.61
C ALA A 56 1.62 -21.77 8.36
N GLY A 57 1.24 -22.87 7.68
CA GLY A 57 0.35 -23.90 8.24
C GLY A 57 -1.15 -23.57 8.21
N GLU A 58 -1.55 -22.33 7.88
CA GLU A 58 -2.96 -21.90 7.94
C GLU A 58 -3.50 -21.34 6.60
N GLN A 59 -2.71 -21.41 5.52
CA GLN A 59 -3.07 -20.90 4.19
C GLN A 59 -3.03 -21.99 3.12
N THR A 60 -3.92 -21.88 2.13
CA THR A 60 -3.87 -22.72 0.93
C THR A 60 -2.73 -22.29 0.00
N TYR A 61 -2.28 -23.19 -0.87
CA TYR A 61 -1.26 -22.88 -1.89
C TYR A 61 -1.65 -21.68 -2.77
N LYS A 62 -2.93 -21.58 -3.14
CA LYS A 62 -3.46 -20.45 -3.92
C LYS A 62 -3.32 -19.12 -3.18
N GLN A 63 -3.65 -19.08 -1.88
CA GLN A 63 -3.52 -17.88 -1.06
C GLN A 63 -2.05 -17.45 -0.91
N ALA A 64 -1.14 -18.42 -0.74
CA ALA A 64 0.29 -18.16 -0.68
C ALA A 64 0.81 -17.50 -1.98
N ILE A 65 0.43 -18.04 -3.15
CA ILE A 65 0.82 -17.43 -4.45
C ILE A 65 0.28 -16.01 -4.58
N LEU A 66 -1.00 -15.80 -4.24
CA LEU A 66 -1.64 -14.49 -4.36
C LEU A 66 -0.97 -13.44 -3.47
N ALA A 67 -0.41 -13.84 -2.32
CA ALA A 67 0.36 -12.94 -1.46
C ALA A 67 1.76 -12.60 -2.03
N VAL A 68 2.34 -13.45 -2.88
CA VAL A 68 3.70 -13.28 -3.41
C VAL A 68 3.69 -12.56 -4.78
N ILE A 69 2.65 -12.77 -5.59
CA ILE A 69 2.56 -12.23 -6.95
C ILE A 69 2.55 -10.70 -7.00
N VAL A 70 2.17 -10.03 -5.91
CA VAL A 70 2.20 -8.57 -5.76
C VAL A 70 3.59 -8.01 -5.44
N VAL A 71 4.56 -8.86 -5.09
CA VAL A 71 5.94 -8.44 -4.76
C VAL A 71 6.96 -8.92 -5.81
N ILE A 72 6.72 -10.07 -6.47
CA ILE A 72 7.60 -10.59 -7.53
C ILE A 72 7.99 -9.54 -8.58
N PRO A 73 7.08 -8.67 -9.07
CA PRO A 73 7.42 -7.71 -10.11
C PRO A 73 8.35 -6.57 -9.68
N TYR A 74 8.63 -6.39 -8.38
CA TYR A 74 9.38 -5.23 -7.86
C TYR A 74 10.69 -4.94 -8.63
N PRO A 75 11.57 -5.93 -8.91
CA PRO A 75 12.81 -5.66 -9.64
C PRO A 75 12.60 -5.22 -11.09
N LEU A 76 11.48 -5.60 -11.71
CA LEU A 76 11.13 -5.18 -13.06
C LEU A 76 10.43 -3.81 -13.07
N LEU A 77 9.83 -3.41 -11.95
CA LEU A 77 9.18 -2.11 -11.85
C LEU A 77 10.18 -0.97 -11.60
N SER A 78 11.40 -1.27 -11.13
CA SER A 78 12.46 -0.25 -10.94
C SER A 78 12.99 0.33 -12.27
N ILE A 79 12.70 -0.32 -13.40
CA ILE A 79 13.03 0.19 -14.75
C ILE A 79 11.83 0.83 -15.44
N ALA A 80 10.64 0.76 -14.84
CA ALA A 80 9.43 1.35 -15.40
C ALA A 80 9.39 2.86 -15.16
N ALA A 81 8.71 3.59 -16.06
CA ALA A 81 8.47 5.01 -15.82
C ALA A 81 7.65 5.22 -14.53
N PRO A 82 7.87 6.32 -13.77
CA PRO A 82 7.30 6.51 -12.44
C PRO A 82 5.79 6.31 -12.34
N GLN A 83 5.03 6.79 -13.33
CA GLN A 83 3.57 6.67 -13.40
C GLN A 83 3.09 5.21 -13.47
N TRP A 84 3.85 4.32 -14.12
CA TRP A 84 3.47 2.91 -14.25
C TRP A 84 3.71 2.15 -12.95
N LEU A 85 4.82 2.44 -12.24
CA LEU A 85 5.06 1.91 -10.90
C LEU A 85 3.99 2.38 -9.92
N LEU A 86 3.63 3.66 -9.94
CA LEU A 86 2.58 4.19 -9.08
C LEU A 86 1.20 3.59 -9.38
N LEU A 87 0.86 3.39 -10.67
CA LEU A 87 -0.38 2.73 -11.07
C LEU A 87 -0.42 1.27 -10.61
N TYR A 88 0.69 0.54 -10.80
CA TYR A 88 0.82 -0.82 -10.30
C TYR A 88 0.57 -0.90 -8.79
N LEU A 89 1.25 -0.04 -8.03
CA LEU A 89 1.10 0.02 -6.58
C LEU A 89 -0.36 0.31 -6.20
N ALA A 90 -1.00 1.32 -6.80
CA ALA A 90 -2.40 1.67 -6.54
C ALA A 90 -3.35 0.47 -6.67
N ILE A 91 -3.13 -0.37 -7.69
CA ILE A 91 -3.91 -1.61 -7.92
C ILE A 91 -3.53 -2.70 -6.91
N ALA A 92 -2.24 -2.86 -6.64
CA ALA A 92 -1.74 -3.92 -5.75
C ALA A 92 -2.22 -3.77 -4.29
N TYR A 93 -2.34 -2.53 -3.78
CA TYR A 93 -2.93 -2.27 -2.46
C TYR A 93 -4.36 -2.83 -2.35
N TRP A 94 -5.19 -2.61 -3.39
CA TRP A 94 -6.53 -3.18 -3.45
C TRP A 94 -6.53 -4.69 -3.57
N LEU A 95 -5.63 -5.25 -4.38
CA LEU A 95 -5.50 -6.70 -4.52
C LEU A 95 -5.17 -7.36 -3.18
N VAL A 96 -4.19 -6.84 -2.43
CA VAL A 96 -3.85 -7.31 -1.08
C VAL A 96 -5.03 -7.21 -0.13
N TYR A 97 -5.76 -6.09 -0.13
CA TYR A 97 -6.96 -5.93 0.68
C TYR A 97 -8.05 -6.95 0.35
N PHE A 98 -8.31 -7.23 -0.93
CA PHE A 98 -9.30 -8.23 -1.33
C PHE A 98 -8.87 -9.65 -0.97
N ILE A 99 -7.58 -9.98 -1.08
CA ILE A 99 -7.05 -11.27 -0.63
C ILE A 99 -7.25 -11.41 0.88
N GLU A 100 -6.87 -10.39 1.67
CA GLU A 100 -7.06 -10.37 3.13
C GLU A 100 -8.53 -10.59 3.50
N ARG A 101 -9.44 -9.86 2.84
CA ARG A 101 -10.89 -9.91 3.07
C ARG A 101 -11.53 -11.23 2.65
N SER A 102 -10.96 -11.90 1.65
CA SER A 102 -11.42 -13.24 1.21
C SER A 102 -10.96 -14.37 2.14
N SER A 103 -10.08 -14.08 3.10
CA SER A 103 -9.62 -15.08 4.05
C SER A 103 -10.70 -15.44 5.07
N SER A 104 -10.70 -16.70 5.53
CA SER A 104 -11.67 -17.20 6.51
C SER A 104 -11.64 -16.43 7.85
N ARG A 105 -10.50 -15.82 8.21
CA ARG A 105 -10.32 -15.05 9.45
C ARG A 105 -10.77 -13.61 9.37
N TRP A 106 -11.16 -13.10 8.19
CA TRP A 106 -11.64 -11.73 8.09
C TRP A 106 -12.80 -11.47 9.06
N GLY A 107 -13.69 -12.45 9.23
CA GLY A 107 -14.80 -12.39 10.18
C GLY A 107 -14.36 -12.36 11.66
N ASP A 108 -13.20 -12.90 11.98
CA ASP A 108 -12.65 -12.94 13.35
C ASP A 108 -11.98 -11.63 13.74
N TYR A 109 -11.60 -10.79 12.76
CA TYR A 109 -11.03 -9.48 13.04
C TYR A 109 -12.06 -8.53 13.63
N HIS A 110 -11.63 -7.72 14.58
CA HIS A 110 -12.48 -6.68 15.16
C HIS A 110 -12.98 -5.70 14.09
N LYS A 111 -14.22 -5.22 14.23
CA LYS A 111 -14.86 -4.31 13.26
C LYS A 111 -14.04 -3.06 12.99
N ASP A 112 -13.39 -2.50 14.02
CA ASP A 112 -12.54 -1.32 13.87
C ASP A 112 -11.28 -1.60 13.04
N TYR A 113 -10.71 -2.80 13.15
CA TYR A 113 -9.58 -3.20 12.31
C TYR A 113 -10.03 -3.32 10.84
N GLN A 114 -11.17 -3.97 10.60
CA GLN A 114 -11.73 -4.09 9.25
C GLN A 114 -11.97 -2.71 8.63
N LYS A 115 -12.61 -1.80 9.38
CA LYS A 115 -12.83 -0.42 8.98
C LYS A 115 -11.52 0.31 8.69
N MET A 116 -10.53 0.19 9.58
CA MET A 116 -9.22 0.79 9.39
C MET A 116 -8.57 0.31 8.08
N ARG A 117 -8.57 -1.00 7.78
CA ARG A 117 -8.00 -1.52 6.53
C ARG A 117 -8.69 -0.95 5.29
N THR A 118 -10.02 -0.81 5.30
CA THR A 118 -10.74 -0.17 4.19
C THR A 118 -10.35 1.31 4.03
N VAL A 119 -10.30 2.06 5.14
CA VAL A 119 -9.94 3.48 5.15
C VAL A 119 -8.51 3.68 4.66
N LEU A 120 -7.54 2.95 5.20
CA LEU A 120 -6.14 3.09 4.81
C LEU A 120 -5.91 2.68 3.36
N THR A 121 -6.52 1.59 2.89
CA THR A 121 -6.42 1.18 1.46
C THR A 121 -6.95 2.29 0.55
N SER A 122 -8.07 2.93 0.93
CA SER A 122 -8.66 4.01 0.15
C SER A 122 -7.83 5.28 0.18
N LEU A 123 -7.29 5.66 1.35
CA LEU A 123 -6.41 6.82 1.50
C LEU A 123 -5.13 6.65 0.69
N VAL A 124 -4.47 5.49 0.80
CA VAL A 124 -3.28 5.17 0.01
C VAL A 124 -3.60 5.19 -1.48
N PHE A 125 -4.74 4.66 -1.92
CA PHE A 125 -5.16 4.70 -3.32
C PHE A 125 -5.29 6.14 -3.83
N VAL A 126 -5.99 7.02 -3.09
CA VAL A 126 -6.12 8.44 -3.45
C VAL A 126 -4.76 9.14 -3.47
N SER A 127 -3.88 8.84 -2.52
CA SER A 127 -2.49 9.33 -2.54
C SER A 127 -1.74 8.92 -3.81
N HIS A 128 -1.91 7.68 -4.27
CA HIS A 128 -1.31 7.24 -5.54
C HIS A 128 -1.89 7.98 -6.73
N LEU A 129 -3.22 8.19 -6.80
CA LEU A 129 -3.83 8.97 -7.89
C LEU A 129 -3.26 10.39 -7.96
N PHE A 130 -3.10 11.05 -6.80
CA PHE A 130 -2.45 12.35 -6.73
C PHE A 130 -1.01 12.29 -7.25
N MET A 131 -0.19 11.36 -6.76
CA MET A 131 1.21 11.27 -7.19
C MET A 131 1.36 10.85 -8.67
N ILE A 132 0.41 10.09 -9.23
CA ILE A 132 0.38 9.77 -10.66
C ILE A 132 0.17 11.05 -11.47
N ALA A 133 -0.77 11.90 -11.08
CA ALA A 133 -1.00 13.19 -11.76
C ALA A 133 0.28 14.05 -11.72
N GLN A 134 0.95 14.10 -10.57
CA GLN A 134 2.21 14.82 -10.40
C GLN A 134 3.35 14.22 -11.24
N ALA A 135 3.43 12.89 -11.32
CA ALA A 135 4.41 12.21 -12.19
C ALA A 135 4.16 12.49 -13.68
N LEU A 136 2.92 12.62 -14.11
CA LEU A 136 2.59 12.99 -15.49
C LEU A 136 2.95 14.46 -15.77
N GLU A 137 2.70 15.36 -14.83
CA GLU A 137 3.07 16.78 -14.92
C GLU A 137 4.58 16.98 -15.02
N LEU A 138 5.38 16.24 -14.24
CA LEU A 138 6.84 16.32 -14.29
C LEU A 138 7.44 15.84 -15.64
N ASN A 139 6.72 14.98 -16.36
CA ASN A 139 7.15 14.41 -17.64
C ASN A 139 6.55 15.12 -18.87
N ALA A 140 5.70 16.13 -18.66
CA ALA A 140 5.07 16.93 -19.72
C ALA A 140 5.94 18.13 -20.09
#